data_AF-A0A067LTQ1-F1
#
_entry.id   AF-A0A067LTQ1-F1
#
_cell.length_a   1.000
_cell.length_b   1.000
_cell.length_c   1.000
_cell.angle_alpha   90.00
_cell.angle_beta   90.00
_cell.angle_gamma   90.00
#
_symmetry.space_group_name_H-M   'P 1'
#
loop_
_entity.id
_entity.type
_entity.pdbx_description
1 polymer ?
#
loop_
_entity_poly.entity_id
_entity_poly.type
_entity_poly.pdbx_seq_one_letter_code
_entity_poly.pdbx_strand_id
1 'polypeptide(L)'
;MSYSWTSNAIRDIRDAAMEELHTWLVDNSVLILHDNIRLVFKVQTQHVNNQTHGDNGTASTVRRAAFAQESPPIRILSVKTLMDSLCAARLHDSSVHNIITILLDSPEFSEYRHQKHPDLAPPPPIHALPTGPAHRTRQWMLGVVPIEEATYSGNIQVVEEILRQTGLDKDDAKVKLAIGNAAIPWGGDQLTESRLKIAKWFRARDINGFERMDWLLTFFGWFHVVMVLANAVYGSHRGDSKGFG
;
A
#
# COMPACT_ATOMS: atom_id res chain seq x y z
N MET A 1 6.41 -0.67 -33.51
CA MET A 1 6.63 0.33 -32.44
C MET A 1 8.13 0.48 -32.24
N SER A 2 8.68 1.69 -32.36
CA SER A 2 10.10 1.93 -32.07
C SER A 2 10.33 2.14 -30.57
N TYR A 3 11.55 1.88 -30.11
CA TYR A 3 11.95 2.19 -28.73
C TYR A 3 11.71 3.66 -28.37
N SER A 4 12.05 4.57 -29.28
CA SER A 4 11.84 6.01 -29.10
C SER A 4 10.37 6.38 -28.91
N TRP A 5 9.46 5.75 -29.66
CA TRP A 5 8.03 5.98 -29.53
C TRP A 5 7.52 5.50 -28.17
N THR A 6 7.91 4.29 -27.74
CA THR A 6 7.53 3.73 -26.44
C THR A 6 8.06 4.57 -25.28
N SER A 7 9.33 4.98 -25.31
CA SER A 7 9.92 5.83 -24.28
C SER A 7 9.24 7.20 -24.19
N ASN A 8 8.91 7.81 -25.33
CA ASN A 8 8.16 9.07 -25.35
C ASN A 8 6.77 8.89 -24.77
N ALA A 9 6.02 7.85 -25.18
CA ALA A 9 4.69 7.59 -24.66
C ALA A 9 4.70 7.36 -23.13
N ILE A 10 5.67 6.61 -22.60
CA ILE A 10 5.83 6.42 -21.16
C ILE A 10 6.12 7.75 -20.46
N ARG A 11 6.97 8.60 -21.05
CA ARG A 11 7.28 9.93 -20.50
C ARG A 11 6.06 10.83 -20.47
N ASP A 12 5.26 10.84 -21.53
CA ASP A 12 4.06 11.67 -21.62
C ASP A 12 3.01 11.22 -20.58
N ILE A 13 2.84 9.90 -20.40
CA ILE A 13 1.96 9.34 -19.35
C ILE A 13 2.47 9.73 -17.95
N ARG A 14 3.78 9.63 -17.72
CA ARG A 14 4.41 10.03 -16.45
C ARG A 14 4.15 11.50 -16.16
N ASP A 15 4.41 12.37 -17.13
CA ASP A 15 4.31 13.82 -16.94
C ASP A 15 2.86 14.24 -16.68
N ALA A 16 1.91 13.68 -17.43
CA ALA A 16 0.48 13.88 -17.20
C ALA A 16 0.02 13.39 -15.80
N ALA A 17 0.51 12.22 -15.36
CA ALA A 17 0.19 11.69 -14.03
C ALA A 17 0.76 12.56 -12.90
N MET A 18 1.98 13.09 -13.07
CA MET A 18 2.60 13.98 -12.09
C MET A 18 1.91 15.35 -12.02
N GLU A 19 1.49 15.90 -13.17
CA GLU A 19 0.71 17.14 -13.22
C GLU A 19 -0.66 16.97 -12.54
N GLU A 20 -1.34 15.84 -12.77
CA GLU A 20 -2.59 15.52 -12.07
C GLU A 20 -2.37 15.42 -10.55
N LEU A 21 -1.29 14.74 -10.12
CA LEU A 21 -0.93 14.62 -8.71
C LEU A 21 -0.67 15.98 -8.07
N HIS A 22 0.11 16.86 -8.71
CA HIS A 22 0.39 18.20 -8.21
C HIS A 22 -0.88 19.04 -8.10
N THR A 23 -1.78 18.93 -9.08
CA THR A 23 -3.09 19.59 -9.06
C THR A 23 -3.94 19.08 -7.88
N TRP A 24 -3.95 17.77 -7.63
CA TRP A 24 -4.69 17.17 -6.52
C TRP A 24 -4.19 17.66 -5.16
N LEU A 25 -2.86 17.74 -4.98
CA LEU A 25 -2.20 18.09 -3.72
C LEU A 25 -2.42 19.53 -3.26
N VAL A 26 -2.93 20.42 -4.12
CA VAL A 26 -3.24 21.81 -3.75
C VAL A 26 -4.27 21.86 -2.61
N ASP A 27 -5.35 21.09 -2.75
CA ASP A 27 -6.51 21.14 -1.86
C ASP A 27 -6.77 19.83 -1.09
N ASN A 28 -6.04 18.76 -1.41
CA ASN A 28 -6.35 17.43 -0.90
C ASN A 28 -5.15 16.75 -0.26
N SER A 29 -5.44 15.90 0.73
CA SER A 29 -4.45 15.03 1.38
C SER A 29 -4.22 13.74 0.59
N VAL A 30 -3.06 13.13 0.84
CA VAL A 30 -2.63 11.88 0.21
C VAL A 30 -2.14 10.87 1.24
N LEU A 31 -2.18 9.62 0.83
CA LEU A 31 -1.51 8.49 1.44
C LEU A 31 -0.27 8.17 0.61
N ILE A 32 0.88 7.97 1.24
CA ILE A 32 2.11 7.58 0.55
C ILE A 32 2.47 6.15 0.93
N LEU A 33 2.83 5.36 -0.06
CA LEU A 33 3.35 4.00 0.11
C LEU A 33 4.70 3.94 -0.57
N HIS A 34 5.70 3.34 0.06
CA HIS A 34 6.95 3.00 -0.61
C HIS A 34 7.49 1.67 -0.12
N ASP A 35 8.33 1.08 -0.96
CA ASP A 35 8.95 -0.21 -0.70
C ASP A 35 10.24 -0.34 -1.52
N ASN A 36 11.11 -1.23 -1.05
CA ASN A 36 12.34 -1.57 -1.74
C ASN A 36 12.03 -2.36 -3.01
N ILE A 37 12.74 -2.04 -4.08
CA ILE A 37 12.76 -2.84 -5.30
C ILE A 37 14.16 -3.38 -5.54
N ARG A 38 14.20 -4.60 -6.07
CA ARG A 38 15.43 -5.25 -6.51
C ARG A 38 15.26 -5.73 -7.94
N LEU A 39 16.01 -5.13 -8.85
CA LEU A 39 16.01 -5.47 -10.27
C LEU A 39 17.27 -6.28 -10.58
N VAL A 40 17.09 -7.52 -11.02
CA VAL A 40 18.22 -8.41 -11.35
C VAL A 40 18.35 -8.52 -12.86
N PHE A 41 19.45 -8.02 -13.40
CA PHE A 41 19.81 -8.14 -14.80
C PHE A 41 20.67 -9.38 -15.00
N LYS A 42 20.03 -10.49 -15.35
CA LYS A 42 20.72 -11.75 -15.62
C LYS A 42 21.31 -11.76 -17.02
N VAL A 43 22.59 -12.12 -17.11
CA VAL A 43 23.25 -12.43 -18.38
C VAL A 43 23.40 -13.95 -18.51
N GLN A 44 23.23 -14.47 -19.73
CA GLN A 44 23.31 -15.92 -19.99
C GLN A 44 24.74 -16.45 -19.83
N THR A 45 25.74 -15.63 -20.10
CA THR A 45 27.16 -15.99 -19.97
C THR A 45 27.89 -14.84 -19.30
N GLN A 46 28.54 -15.12 -18.17
CA GLN A 46 29.31 -14.11 -17.45
C GLN A 46 30.66 -13.90 -18.12
N HIS A 47 30.98 -12.65 -18.42
CA HIS A 47 32.31 -12.21 -18.83
C HIS A 47 32.81 -11.13 -17.86
N VAL A 48 34.12 -10.86 -17.87
CA VAL A 48 34.74 -9.84 -17.00
C VAL A 48 34.00 -8.49 -17.05
N ASN A 49 33.54 -8.08 -18.23
CA ASN A 49 32.83 -6.82 -18.45
C ASN A 49 31.31 -6.97 -18.61
N ASN A 50 30.76 -8.17 -18.42
CA ASN A 50 29.34 -8.44 -18.59
C ASN A 50 28.90 -9.49 -17.56
N GLN A 51 28.60 -9.01 -16.35
CA GLN A 51 28.22 -9.85 -15.23
C GLN A 51 26.74 -9.66 -14.90
N THR A 52 26.13 -10.71 -14.35
CA THR A 52 24.82 -10.57 -13.72
C THR A 52 24.96 -9.60 -12.57
N HIS A 53 24.22 -8.51 -12.61
CA HIS A 53 24.19 -7.53 -11.53
C HIS A 53 22.76 -7.32 -11.06
N GLY A 54 22.63 -6.85 -9.83
CA GLY A 54 21.35 -6.49 -9.24
C GLY A 54 21.42 -5.04 -8.79
N ASP A 55 20.44 -4.26 -9.23
CA ASP A 55 20.26 -2.90 -8.79
C ASP A 55 19.20 -2.87 -7.71
N ASN A 56 19.52 -2.18 -6.61
CA ASN A 56 18.58 -1.89 -5.53
C ASN A 56 18.07 -0.47 -5.69
N GLY A 57 16.81 -0.25 -5.36
CA GLY A 57 16.21 1.07 -5.33
C GLY A 57 14.91 1.07 -4.56
N THR A 58 14.18 2.15 -4.70
CA THR A 58 12.88 2.36 -4.06
C THR A 58 11.84 2.69 -5.11
N ALA A 59 10.67 2.09 -4.98
CA ALA A 59 9.47 2.50 -5.69
C ALA A 59 8.47 3.10 -4.71
N SER A 60 7.69 4.06 -5.18
CA SER A 60 6.70 4.74 -4.34
C SER A 60 5.41 4.99 -5.10
N THR A 61 4.30 4.97 -4.38
CA THR A 61 2.95 5.19 -4.90
C THR A 61 2.24 6.17 -3.98
N VAL A 62 1.66 7.21 -4.56
CA VAL A 62 0.77 8.13 -3.87
C VAL A 62 -0.66 7.71 -4.18
N ARG A 63 -1.52 7.68 -3.16
CA ARG A 63 -2.95 7.40 -3.29
C ARG A 63 -3.75 8.52 -2.67
N ARG A 64 -4.97 8.72 -3.15
CA ARG A 64 -5.94 9.59 -2.45
C ARG A 64 -6.13 9.11 -1.01
N ALA A 65 -5.99 10.01 -0.04
CA ALA A 65 -6.37 9.71 1.34
C ALA A 65 -7.91 9.59 1.41
N ALA A 66 -8.42 8.37 1.54
CA ALA A 66 -9.86 8.14 1.73
C ALA A 66 -10.38 8.66 3.07
N PHE A 67 -9.48 8.93 4.02
CA PHE A 67 -9.77 9.43 5.37
C PHE A 67 -10.00 10.95 5.44
N ALA A 68 -9.99 11.67 4.32
CA ALA A 68 -9.96 13.13 4.33
C ALA A 68 -11.34 13.80 4.50
N GLN A 69 -12.46 13.08 4.33
CA GLN A 69 -13.80 13.69 4.43
C GLN A 69 -14.36 13.75 5.86
N GLU A 70 -13.88 12.90 6.75
CA GLU A 70 -14.14 12.98 8.18
C GLU A 70 -12.82 12.69 8.85
N SER A 71 -12.33 13.60 9.72
CA SER A 71 -11.14 13.38 10.55
C SER A 71 -11.11 11.90 10.94
N PRO A 72 -10.10 11.10 10.54
CA PRO A 72 -10.12 9.71 10.89
C PRO A 72 -10.22 9.69 12.40
N PRO A 73 -11.32 9.20 13.00
CA PRO A 73 -11.27 8.94 14.41
C PRO A 73 -10.09 7.97 14.49
N ILE A 74 -9.08 8.34 15.27
CA ILE A 74 -8.10 7.38 15.74
C ILE A 74 -8.92 6.39 16.56
N ARG A 75 -9.62 5.48 15.88
CA ARG A 75 -10.27 4.33 16.46
C ARG A 75 -9.10 3.41 16.72
N ILE A 76 -8.44 3.65 17.84
CA ILE A 76 -7.91 2.54 18.61
C ILE A 76 -9.09 1.59 18.69
N LEU A 77 -9.03 0.48 17.93
CA LEU A 77 -10.03 -0.57 18.01
C LEU A 77 -10.09 -0.95 19.48
N SER A 78 -11.17 -0.57 20.15
CA SER A 78 -11.30 -0.91 21.55
C SER A 78 -11.43 -2.42 21.66
N VAL A 79 -10.87 -3.02 22.71
CA VAL A 79 -11.05 -4.46 22.97
C VAL A 79 -12.54 -4.82 22.98
N LYS A 80 -13.40 -3.89 23.42
CA LYS A 80 -14.86 -4.03 23.35
C LYS A 80 -15.42 -4.12 21.92
N THR A 81 -14.83 -3.40 20.96
CA THR A 81 -15.16 -3.51 19.53
C THR A 81 -14.73 -4.86 18.96
N LEU A 82 -13.59 -5.39 19.42
CA LEU A 82 -13.09 -6.71 19.02
C LEU A 82 -13.90 -7.87 19.64
N MET A 83 -14.51 -7.64 20.80
CA MET A 83 -15.29 -8.64 21.55
C MET A 83 -16.81 -8.46 21.41
N ASP A 84 -17.28 -7.61 20.49
CA ASP A 84 -18.71 -7.38 20.29
C ASP A 84 -19.39 -8.62 19.70
N SER A 85 -20.25 -9.26 20.49
CA SER A 85 -21.00 -10.46 20.10
C SER A 85 -21.96 -10.22 18.93
N LEU A 86 -22.43 -8.99 18.73
CA LEU A 86 -23.21 -8.60 17.55
C LEU A 86 -22.33 -8.57 16.28
N CYS A 87 -21.06 -8.19 16.41
CA CYS A 87 -20.10 -8.25 15.32
C CYS A 87 -19.80 -9.71 14.95
N ALA A 88 -19.63 -10.58 15.95
CA ALA A 88 -19.45 -12.02 15.75
C ALA A 88 -20.66 -12.67 15.07
N ALA A 89 -21.89 -12.30 15.44
CA ALA A 89 -23.12 -12.79 14.79
C ALA A 89 -23.22 -12.33 13.33
N ARG A 90 -22.87 -11.07 13.01
CA ARG A 90 -22.86 -10.58 11.62
C ARG A 90 -21.77 -11.23 10.75
N LEU A 91 -20.61 -11.52 11.35
CA LEU A 91 -19.54 -12.26 10.68
C LEU A 91 -19.93 -13.72 10.44
N HIS A 92 -20.80 -14.30 11.28
CA HIS A 92 -21.31 -15.66 11.09
C HIS A 92 -22.09 -15.79 9.79
N ASP A 93 -23.10 -14.94 9.55
CA ASP A 93 -23.92 -14.99 8.33
C ASP A 93 -23.07 -14.82 7.07
N SER A 94 -22.10 -13.89 7.12
CA SER A 94 -21.15 -13.67 6.03
C SER A 94 -20.22 -14.88 5.82
N SER A 95 -19.79 -15.54 6.89
CA SER A 95 -18.96 -16.75 6.82
C SER A 95 -19.72 -17.95 6.26
N VAL A 96 -20.98 -18.14 6.67
CA VAL A 96 -21.88 -19.17 6.12
C VAL A 96 -22.08 -18.95 4.63
N HIS A 97 -22.37 -17.71 4.21
CA HIS A 97 -22.52 -17.37 2.80
C HIS A 97 -21.23 -17.63 2.00
N ASN A 98 -20.06 -17.29 2.54
CA ASN A 98 -18.77 -17.55 1.87
C ASN A 98 -18.53 -19.07 1.68
N ILE A 99 -18.78 -19.89 2.70
CA ILE A 99 -18.65 -21.35 2.62
C ILE A 99 -19.61 -21.91 1.55
N ILE A 100 -20.87 -21.49 1.58
CA ILE A 100 -21.86 -21.92 0.58
C ILE A 100 -21.42 -21.52 -0.82
N THR A 101 -20.92 -20.29 -1.01
CA THR A 101 -20.43 -19.81 -2.31
C THR A 101 -19.28 -20.67 -2.81
N ILE A 102 -18.29 -20.98 -1.96
CA ILE A 102 -17.17 -21.87 -2.30
C ILE A 102 -17.69 -23.26 -2.73
N LEU A 103 -18.70 -23.80 -2.04
CA LEU A 103 -19.30 -25.08 -2.41
C LEU A 103 -20.05 -25.00 -3.75
N LEU A 104 -20.82 -23.93 -3.98
CA LEU A 104 -21.59 -23.74 -5.22
C LEU A 104 -20.70 -23.47 -6.44
N ASP A 105 -19.54 -22.84 -6.23
CA ASP A 105 -18.53 -22.58 -7.26
C ASP A 105 -17.70 -23.83 -7.60
N SER A 106 -17.84 -24.92 -6.84
CA SER A 106 -17.12 -26.17 -7.11
C SER A 106 -17.72 -26.91 -8.31
N PRO A 107 -16.91 -27.68 -9.08
CA PRO A 107 -17.39 -28.40 -10.26
C PRO A 107 -18.57 -29.33 -9.98
N GLU A 108 -18.61 -29.93 -8.78
CA GLU A 108 -19.63 -30.88 -8.34
C GLU A 108 -21.02 -30.25 -8.19
N PHE A 109 -21.09 -28.94 -8.01
CA PHE A 109 -22.35 -28.19 -7.86
C PHE A 109 -22.71 -27.39 -9.12
N SER A 110 -21.97 -27.53 -10.22
CA SER A 110 -22.20 -26.80 -11.47
C SER A 110 -23.61 -27.00 -12.07
N GLU A 111 -24.24 -28.16 -11.83
CA GLU A 111 -25.60 -28.48 -12.27
C GLU A 111 -26.67 -28.30 -11.17
N TYR A 112 -26.30 -27.72 -10.02
CA TYR A 112 -27.23 -27.56 -8.91
C TYR A 112 -28.32 -26.53 -9.25
N ARG A 113 -29.55 -27.03 -9.47
CA ARG A 113 -30.72 -26.27 -9.93
C ARG A 113 -31.07 -25.00 -9.12
N HIS A 114 -30.65 -24.93 -7.86
CA HIS A 114 -31.02 -23.85 -6.95
C HIS A 114 -29.88 -22.88 -6.65
N GLN A 115 -28.79 -22.88 -7.43
CA GLN A 115 -27.65 -21.96 -7.24
C GLN A 115 -28.05 -20.48 -7.11
N LYS A 116 -29.15 -20.06 -7.74
CA LYS A 116 -29.65 -18.67 -7.74
C LYS A 116 -30.85 -18.45 -6.81
N HIS A 117 -31.10 -19.34 -5.85
CA HIS A 117 -32.22 -19.20 -4.93
C HIS A 117 -32.05 -17.94 -4.05
N PRO A 118 -33.12 -17.16 -3.79
CA PRO A 118 -33.03 -15.93 -2.99
C PRO A 118 -32.41 -16.12 -1.59
N ASP A 119 -32.64 -17.26 -0.95
CA ASP A 119 -32.06 -17.57 0.37
C ASP A 119 -30.53 -17.75 0.34
N LEU A 120 -29.94 -17.93 -0.85
CA LEU A 120 -28.49 -18.00 -1.05
C LEU A 120 -27.89 -16.64 -1.39
N ALA A 121 -28.71 -15.58 -1.45
CA ALA A 121 -28.22 -14.23 -1.70
C ALA A 121 -27.25 -13.77 -0.60
N PRO A 122 -26.25 -12.94 -0.95
CA PRO A 122 -25.32 -12.42 0.03
C PRO A 122 -26.06 -11.64 1.13
N PRO A 123 -25.66 -11.80 2.42
CA PRO A 123 -26.21 -11.00 3.49
C PRO A 123 -25.87 -9.51 3.28
N PRO A 124 -26.65 -8.58 3.86
CA PRO A 124 -26.36 -7.16 3.75
C PRO A 124 -24.92 -6.83 4.21
N PRO A 125 -24.14 -6.09 3.42
CA PRO A 125 -22.77 -5.76 3.77
C PRO A 125 -22.71 -4.89 5.04
N ILE A 126 -21.88 -5.30 6.01
CA ILE A 126 -21.75 -4.65 7.32
C ILE A 126 -21.20 -3.21 7.19
N HIS A 127 -20.23 -3.03 6.28
CA HIS A 127 -19.60 -1.75 5.95
C HIS A 127 -19.34 -1.68 4.44
N ALA A 128 -20.41 -1.58 3.65
CA ALA A 128 -20.26 -1.40 2.21
C ALA A 128 -19.44 -0.14 1.91
N LEU A 129 -18.27 -0.32 1.31
CA LEU A 129 -17.56 0.80 0.73
C LEU A 129 -18.37 1.32 -0.46
N PRO A 130 -18.45 2.64 -0.66
CA PRO A 130 -19.17 3.18 -1.80
C PRO A 130 -18.53 2.69 -3.10
N THR A 131 -19.37 2.31 -4.07
CA THR A 131 -18.94 1.68 -5.32
C THR A 131 -19.32 2.52 -6.54
N GLY A 132 -18.66 2.25 -7.67
CA GLY A 132 -18.91 2.92 -8.94
C GLY A 132 -17.78 3.88 -9.37
N PRO A 133 -17.89 4.50 -10.56
CA PRO A 133 -16.82 5.29 -11.15
C PRO A 133 -16.31 6.45 -10.28
N ALA A 134 -17.21 7.11 -9.53
CA ALA A 134 -16.87 8.23 -8.64
C ALA A 134 -16.05 7.81 -7.41
N HIS A 135 -16.09 6.52 -7.04
CA HIS A 135 -15.43 5.97 -5.86
C HIS A 135 -14.18 5.15 -6.21
N ARG A 136 -13.75 5.16 -7.48
CA ARG A 136 -12.50 4.51 -7.89
C ARG A 136 -11.31 5.17 -7.21
N THR A 137 -10.49 4.37 -6.55
CA THR A 137 -9.23 4.82 -5.97
C THR A 137 -8.32 5.36 -7.07
N ARG A 138 -7.90 6.62 -6.93
CA ARG A 138 -6.84 7.19 -7.75
C ARG A 138 -5.49 6.95 -7.09
N GLN A 139 -4.52 6.57 -7.91
CA GLN A 139 -3.15 6.33 -7.49
C GLN A 139 -2.18 6.85 -8.56
N TRP A 140 -1.06 7.40 -8.11
CA TRP A 140 0.00 7.94 -8.93
C TRP A 140 1.31 7.25 -8.56
N MET A 141 1.95 6.64 -9.55
CA MET A 141 3.26 6.04 -9.37
C MET A 141 4.31 7.14 -9.42
N LEU A 142 5.15 7.21 -8.39
CA LEU A 142 6.30 8.11 -8.40
C LEU A 142 7.46 7.50 -9.19
N GLY A 143 8.41 8.33 -9.57
CA GLY A 143 9.65 7.90 -10.20
C GLY A 143 10.42 6.99 -9.27
N VAL A 144 10.84 5.84 -9.80
CA VAL A 144 11.75 4.92 -9.12
C VAL A 144 13.11 5.58 -8.94
N VAL A 145 13.72 5.40 -7.76
CA VAL A 145 14.99 6.03 -7.40
C VAL A 145 16.01 5.01 -6.93
N PRO A 146 17.30 5.17 -7.27
CA PRO A 146 18.37 4.25 -6.87
C PRO A 146 18.85 4.54 -5.44
N ILE A 147 17.91 4.61 -4.50
CA ILE A 147 18.18 4.83 -3.07
C ILE A 147 17.85 3.54 -2.34
N GLU A 148 18.73 3.09 -1.47
CA GLU A 148 18.54 1.87 -0.69
C GLU A 148 18.00 2.18 0.71
N GLU A 149 16.89 1.56 1.11
CA GLU A 149 16.24 1.81 2.41
C GLU A 149 16.80 0.92 3.54
N ALA A 150 17.97 0.29 3.34
CA ALA A 150 18.56 -0.61 4.34
C ALA A 150 18.94 0.12 5.65
N THR A 151 19.15 1.44 5.58
CA THR A 151 19.64 2.29 6.68
C THR A 151 18.66 3.40 7.04
N TYR A 152 18.82 4.00 8.22
CA TYR A 152 18.01 5.17 8.64
C TYR A 152 18.22 6.37 7.72
N SER A 153 19.46 6.64 7.31
CA SER A 153 19.78 7.73 6.38
C SER A 153 19.19 7.47 4.99
N GLY A 154 19.22 6.22 4.52
CA GLY A 154 18.57 5.84 3.26
C GLY A 154 17.05 6.08 3.29
N ASN A 155 16.37 5.73 4.38
CA ASN A 155 14.94 6.01 4.53
C ASN A 155 14.65 7.53 4.54
N ILE A 156 15.50 8.33 5.20
CA ILE A 156 15.36 9.79 5.18
C ILE A 156 15.52 10.33 3.75
N GLN A 157 16.53 9.87 3.01
CA GLN A 157 16.75 10.27 1.61
C GLN A 157 15.55 9.92 0.73
N VAL A 158 14.94 8.75 0.93
CA VAL A 158 13.71 8.36 0.22
C VAL A 158 12.56 9.31 0.57
N VAL A 159 12.38 9.66 1.84
CA VAL A 159 11.34 10.62 2.26
C VAL A 159 11.56 11.97 1.59
N GLU A 160 12.77 12.51 1.64
CA GLU A 160 13.14 13.79 1.02
C GLU A 160 12.88 13.77 -0.50
N GLU A 161 13.24 12.68 -1.17
CA GLU A 161 13.06 12.53 -2.61
C GLU A 161 11.57 12.40 -2.99
N ILE A 162 10.76 11.70 -2.20
CA ILE A 162 9.31 11.65 -2.40
C ILE A 162 8.68 13.04 -2.20
N LEU A 163 9.10 13.80 -1.18
CA LEU A 163 8.64 15.18 -0.98
C LEU A 163 9.02 16.06 -2.18
N ARG A 164 10.23 15.90 -2.73
CA ARG A 164 10.68 16.60 -3.93
C ARG A 164 9.84 16.27 -5.16
N GLN A 165 9.57 14.99 -5.42
CA GLN A 165 8.74 14.58 -6.56
C GLN A 165 7.29 15.07 -6.44
N THR A 166 6.73 15.07 -5.22
CA THR A 166 5.37 15.55 -4.94
C THR A 166 5.26 17.08 -4.84
N GLY A 167 6.38 17.79 -4.73
CA GLY A 167 6.43 19.23 -4.51
C GLY A 167 6.06 19.66 -3.08
N LEU A 168 6.01 18.71 -2.14
CA LEU A 168 5.74 18.95 -0.72
C LEU A 168 6.96 19.48 0.03
N ASP A 169 8.11 19.58 -0.64
CA ASP A 169 9.34 20.20 -0.17
C ASP A 169 9.43 21.70 -0.47
N LYS A 170 8.42 22.29 -1.11
CA LYS A 170 8.32 23.74 -1.33
C LYS A 170 7.94 24.47 -0.04
N ASP A 171 8.38 25.73 0.10
CA ASP A 171 8.25 26.50 1.35
C ASP A 171 6.82 26.52 1.92
N ASP A 172 5.80 26.78 1.10
CA ASP A 172 4.40 26.81 1.55
C ASP A 172 3.93 25.45 2.11
N ALA A 173 4.29 24.36 1.43
CA ALA A 173 3.94 23.01 1.87
C ALA A 173 4.72 22.60 3.12
N LYS A 174 6.01 22.93 3.17
CA LYS A 174 6.87 22.73 4.35
C LYS A 174 6.31 23.44 5.57
N VAL A 175 5.86 24.69 5.44
CA VAL A 175 5.25 25.44 6.56
C VAL A 175 3.98 24.73 7.04
N LYS A 176 3.08 24.32 6.13
CA LYS A 176 1.85 23.59 6.49
C LYS A 176 2.15 22.30 7.26
N LEU A 177 3.17 21.55 6.83
CA LEU A 177 3.64 20.34 7.51
C LEU A 177 4.32 20.66 8.85
N ALA A 178 5.12 21.72 8.92
CA ALA A 178 5.88 22.12 10.11
C ALA A 178 5.00 22.50 11.30
N ILE A 179 3.87 23.17 11.03
CA ILE A 179 2.94 23.65 12.07
C ILE A 179 1.83 22.63 12.38
N GLY A 180 1.80 21.48 11.71
CA GLY A 180 0.81 20.44 11.94
C GLY A 180 -0.55 20.67 11.28
N ASN A 181 -0.65 21.57 10.29
CA ASN A 181 -1.88 21.77 9.52
C ASN A 181 -2.14 20.65 8.50
N ALA A 182 -1.11 19.84 8.21
CA ALA A 182 -1.20 18.67 7.36
C ALA A 182 -0.39 17.53 7.97
N ALA A 183 -0.92 16.31 7.85
CA ALA A 183 -0.23 15.08 8.18
C ALA A 183 -0.37 14.09 7.03
N ILE A 184 0.65 13.27 6.82
CA ILE A 184 0.74 12.35 5.70
C ILE A 184 0.80 10.93 6.25
N PRO A 185 -0.29 10.16 6.13
CA PRO A 185 -0.28 8.72 6.30
C PRO A 185 0.74 8.07 5.36
N TRP A 186 1.69 7.35 5.94
CA TRP A 186 2.85 6.83 5.22
C TRP A 186 3.08 5.35 5.54
N GLY A 187 2.94 4.51 4.52
CA GLY A 187 3.04 3.06 4.65
C GLY A 187 4.24 2.47 3.93
N GLY A 188 4.65 1.31 4.42
CA GLY A 188 5.69 0.46 3.84
C GLY A 188 5.67 -0.91 4.51
N ASP A 189 6.74 -1.67 4.36
CA ASP A 189 6.92 -2.91 5.12
C ASP A 189 7.18 -2.63 6.62
N GLN A 190 7.34 -3.69 7.42
CA GLN A 190 7.56 -3.57 8.86
C GLN A 190 8.89 -2.87 9.19
N LEU A 191 9.92 -3.08 8.38
CA LEU A 191 11.24 -2.50 8.60
C LEU A 191 11.23 -1.01 8.25
N THR A 192 10.61 -0.62 7.15
CA THR A 192 10.38 0.77 6.75
C THR A 192 9.62 1.52 7.83
N GLU A 193 8.52 0.96 8.36
CA GLU A 193 7.77 1.58 9.46
C GLU A 193 8.64 1.80 10.71
N SER A 194 9.37 0.76 11.12
CA SER A 194 10.26 0.80 12.29
C SER A 194 11.39 1.83 12.12
N ARG A 195 12.03 1.84 10.95
CA ARG A 195 13.13 2.77 10.63
C ARG A 195 12.67 4.22 10.62
N LEU A 196 11.49 4.51 10.05
CA LEU A 196 10.93 5.85 10.07
C LEU A 196 10.55 6.30 11.48
N LYS A 197 10.02 5.42 12.34
CA LYS A 197 9.76 5.74 13.76
C LYS A 197 11.06 6.09 14.51
N ILE A 198 12.13 5.34 14.26
CA ILE A 198 13.44 5.61 14.86
C ILE A 198 14.06 6.90 14.30
N ALA A 199 13.90 7.18 13.00
CA ALA A 199 14.33 8.44 12.38
C ALA A 199 13.65 9.65 13.05
N LYS A 200 12.34 9.58 13.29
CA LYS A 200 11.60 10.58 14.07
C LYS A 200 12.17 10.74 15.47
N TRP A 201 12.50 9.65 16.14
CA TRP A 201 13.06 9.68 17.49
C TRP A 201 14.43 10.37 17.54
N PHE A 202 15.33 10.09 16.58
CA PHE A 202 16.61 10.79 16.48
C PHE A 202 16.45 12.30 16.25
N ARG A 203 15.43 12.68 15.49
CA ARG A 203 15.11 14.06 15.18
C ARG A 203 14.20 14.73 16.21
N ALA A 204 13.81 14.06 17.30
CA ALA A 204 12.78 14.56 18.21
C ALA A 204 13.12 15.89 18.91
N ARG A 205 14.41 16.29 18.90
CA ARG A 205 14.89 17.55 19.47
C ARG A 205 15.14 18.64 18.43
N ASP A 206 14.81 18.41 17.17
CA ASP A 206 14.95 19.42 16.13
C ASP A 206 13.96 20.57 16.37
N ILE A 207 14.37 21.76 15.91
CA ILE A 207 13.75 23.04 16.30
C ILE A 207 12.31 23.15 15.80
N ASN A 208 12.03 22.65 14.60
CA ASN A 208 10.71 22.79 13.96
C ASN A 208 10.07 21.43 13.65
N GLY A 209 8.73 21.39 13.55
CA GLY A 209 7.99 20.15 13.34
C GLY A 209 8.21 19.48 11.99
N PHE A 210 8.72 20.20 11.00
CA PHE A 210 9.07 19.62 9.70
C PHE A 210 10.31 18.75 9.81
N GLU A 211 11.38 19.28 10.41
CA GLU A 211 12.63 18.54 10.68
C GLU A 211 12.39 17.37 11.64
N ARG A 212 11.56 17.56 12.68
CA ARG A 212 11.14 16.44 13.55
C ARG A 212 10.30 15.37 12.84
N MET A 213 9.85 15.65 11.62
CA MET A 213 8.95 14.81 10.83
C MET A 213 7.63 14.53 11.58
N ASP A 214 7.11 15.51 12.33
CA ASP A 214 5.88 15.38 13.12
C ASP A 214 4.67 15.05 12.22
N TRP A 215 4.66 15.61 11.00
CA TRP A 215 3.68 15.39 9.95
C TRP A 215 3.64 13.96 9.39
N LEU A 216 4.69 13.15 9.60
CA LEU A 216 4.78 11.78 9.07
C LEU A 216 4.05 10.79 9.99
N LEU A 217 2.92 10.23 9.52
CA LEU A 217 2.13 9.25 10.25
C LEU A 217 2.39 7.85 9.72
N THR A 218 3.32 7.12 10.33
CA THR A 218 3.72 5.80 9.84
C THR A 218 2.71 4.72 10.18
N PHE A 219 2.48 3.80 9.25
CA PHE A 219 1.68 2.59 9.48
C PHE A 219 2.25 1.40 8.70
N PHE A 220 1.97 0.19 9.18
CA PHE A 220 2.34 -1.04 8.49
C PHE A 220 1.43 -1.31 7.28
N GLY A 221 2.00 -1.50 6.09
CA GLY A 221 1.29 -1.60 4.81
C GLY A 221 0.57 -2.92 4.52
N TRP A 222 0.61 -3.90 5.44
CA TRP A 222 -0.08 -5.21 5.43
C TRP A 222 0.19 -6.16 4.26
N PHE A 223 0.62 -5.68 3.09
CA PHE A 223 0.84 -6.49 1.89
C PHE A 223 1.77 -7.68 2.14
N HIS A 224 2.90 -7.43 2.81
CA HIS A 224 3.85 -8.47 3.19
C HIS A 224 3.25 -9.53 4.13
N VAL A 225 2.35 -9.14 5.05
CA VAL A 225 1.66 -10.12 5.91
C VAL A 225 0.75 -11.02 5.09
N VAL A 226 0.03 -10.47 4.10
CA VAL A 226 -0.81 -11.28 3.20
C VAL A 226 0.05 -12.28 2.42
N MET A 227 1.22 -11.85 1.90
CA MET A 227 2.15 -12.74 1.22
C MET A 227 2.72 -13.84 2.12
N VAL A 228 3.13 -13.49 3.34
CA VAL A 228 3.65 -14.45 4.32
C VAL A 228 2.56 -15.44 4.75
N LEU A 229 1.34 -14.97 4.99
CA LEU A 229 0.21 -15.82 5.32
C LEU A 229 -0.13 -16.76 4.17
N ALA A 230 -0.18 -16.26 2.93
CA ALA A 230 -0.41 -17.09 1.75
C ALA A 230 0.68 -18.17 1.60
N ASN A 231 1.95 -17.81 1.81
CA ASN A 231 3.05 -18.76 1.82
C ASN A 231 2.94 -19.78 2.96
N ALA A 232 2.49 -19.38 4.14
CA ALA A 232 2.27 -20.28 5.26
C ALA A 232 1.15 -21.28 4.97
N VAL A 233 -0.01 -20.80 4.49
CA VAL A 233 -1.15 -21.64 4.07
C VAL A 233 -0.72 -22.60 2.96
N TYR A 234 -0.05 -22.10 1.93
CA TYR A 234 0.47 -22.94 0.86
C TYR A 234 1.49 -23.96 1.37
N GLY A 235 2.45 -23.54 2.19
CA GLY A 235 3.48 -24.41 2.76
C GLY A 235 2.88 -25.52 3.64
N SER A 236 1.84 -25.21 4.40
CA SER A 236 1.14 -26.17 5.24
C SER A 236 0.26 -27.15 4.46
N HIS A 237 -0.30 -26.77 3.31
CA HIS A 237 -1.28 -27.59 2.58
C HIS A 237 -0.82 -28.11 1.22
N ARG A 238 0.38 -27.72 0.75
CA ARG A 238 1.00 -28.21 -0.49
C ARG A 238 1.26 -29.72 -0.47
N GLY A 239 1.30 -30.33 0.72
CA GLY A 239 1.73 -31.70 0.94
C GLY A 239 3.23 -31.88 0.68
N ASP A 240 3.84 -32.87 1.31
CA ASP A 240 5.18 -33.32 0.96
C ASP A 240 5.12 -34.70 0.26
N SER A 241 6.24 -35.11 -0.34
CA SER A 241 6.39 -36.41 -1.02
C SER A 241 6.26 -37.64 -0.11
N LYS A 242 6.17 -37.45 1.21
CA LYS A 242 5.98 -38.49 2.24
C LYS A 242 4.57 -38.53 2.80
N GLY A 243 3.68 -37.66 2.33
CA GLY A 243 2.24 -37.76 2.53
C GLY A 243 1.70 -36.92 3.69
N PHE A 244 0.55 -36.30 3.39
CA PHE A 244 -0.33 -35.49 4.25
C PHE A 244 0.21 -34.10 4.61
N GLY A 245 -0.39 -33.08 3.98
CA GLY A 245 -0.53 -31.75 4.57
C GLY A 245 -1.77 -31.67 5.45
#